data_AF-A0A085W7U2-F1
#
_entry.id   AF-A0A085W7U2-F1
#
_cell.length_a   1.000
_cell.length_b   1.000
_cell.length_c   1.000
_cell.angle_alpha   90.00
_cell.angle_beta   90.00
_cell.angle_gamma   90.00
#
_symmetry.space_group_name_H-M   'P 1'
#
loop_
_entity.id
_entity.type
_entity.pdbx_description
1 polymer ?
#
loop_
_entity_poly.entity_id
_entity_poly.type
_entity_poly.pdbx_seq_one_letter_code
_entity_poly.pdbx_strand_id
1 'polypeptide(L)'
;MSLKKLSLVVMLVAPLLASAQGYPKHEGGHPRGPPSSLNLLLWKQQELALTAEQVAQVEALQAALEQQNAPIQEQLEALRPPRPPGPPPSDAERMKGPPPDTEEMRALRQQVEPLFTQLRANDEAAYAEAEKLLSDSQKARAQELIAQEREQHQRRHEAMRQRMQNNL
;
A
#
# COMPACT_ATOMS: atom_id res chain seq x y z
N MET A 1 51.06 39.49 30.12
CA MET A 1 50.55 39.67 28.74
C MET A 1 51.27 38.71 27.82
N SER A 2 50.62 37.62 27.40
CA SER A 2 50.66 37.14 26.02
C SER A 2 49.64 36.02 25.85
N LEU A 3 48.87 36.11 24.78
CA LEU A 3 47.66 35.37 24.48
C LEU A 3 47.97 34.37 23.33
N LYS A 4 47.15 33.30 23.24
CA LYS A 4 46.96 32.38 22.09
C LYS A 4 47.93 31.18 22.08
N LYS A 5 47.50 29.94 21.82
CA LYS A 5 46.43 29.47 20.92
C LYS A 5 45.71 28.23 21.45
N LEU A 6 44.39 28.21 21.22
CA LEU A 6 43.56 27.02 21.18
C LEU A 6 44.09 26.04 20.13
N SER A 7 44.09 24.75 20.44
CA SER A 7 43.86 23.70 19.46
C SER A 7 42.83 22.73 20.02
N LEU A 8 41.59 22.99 19.59
CA LEU A 8 40.40 22.17 19.71
C LEU A 8 40.60 20.90 18.86
N VAL A 9 40.73 19.74 19.49
CA VAL A 9 40.64 18.44 18.80
C VAL A 9 39.17 18.03 18.82
N VAL A 10 38.47 18.30 17.73
CA VAL A 10 37.12 17.76 17.48
C VAL A 10 37.30 16.30 17.06
N MET A 11 37.03 15.36 17.98
CA MET A 11 36.83 13.96 17.63
C MET A 11 35.49 13.84 16.91
N LEU A 12 35.54 13.65 15.60
CA LEU A 12 34.40 13.35 14.74
C LEU A 12 34.01 11.88 14.98
N VAL A 13 33.01 11.64 15.82
CA VAL A 13 32.38 10.31 15.95
C VAL A 13 31.36 10.19 14.83
N ALA A 14 31.69 9.40 13.81
CA ALA A 14 30.76 9.01 12.75
C ALA A 14 29.97 7.77 13.19
N PRO A 15 28.63 7.80 13.23
CA PRO A 15 27.85 6.58 13.25
C PRO A 15 27.69 6.05 11.81
N LEU A 16 28.46 5.02 11.50
CA LEU A 16 28.18 4.08 10.41
C LEU A 16 27.06 3.15 10.89
N LEU A 17 25.81 3.48 10.56
CA LEU A 17 24.77 2.48 10.39
C LEU A 17 24.12 2.73 9.03
N ALA A 18 24.55 1.89 8.09
CA ALA A 18 23.95 1.74 6.78
C ALA A 18 22.49 1.34 6.97
N SER A 19 21.58 2.28 6.77
CA SER A 19 20.21 1.93 6.39
C SER A 19 20.31 1.21 5.04
N ALA A 20 20.29 -0.12 5.09
CA ALA A 20 20.00 -0.93 3.92
C ALA A 20 18.55 -0.63 3.54
N GLN A 21 18.36 0.48 2.82
CA GLN A 21 17.14 0.83 2.10
C GLN A 21 17.03 -0.11 0.89
N GLY A 22 16.85 -1.39 1.19
CA GLY A 22 16.33 -2.37 0.25
C GLY A 22 14.81 -2.32 0.38
N TYR A 23 14.16 -1.29 -0.14
CA TYR A 23 12.75 -1.43 -0.49
C TYR A 23 12.68 -2.63 -1.44
N PRO A 24 11.96 -3.71 -1.13
CA PRO A 24 11.72 -4.74 -2.12
C PRO A 24 11.02 -4.06 -3.29
N LYS A 25 11.77 -3.93 -4.38
CA LYS A 25 11.24 -3.52 -5.66
C LYS A 25 10.29 -4.62 -6.08
N HIS A 26 9.01 -4.46 -5.76
CA HIS A 26 7.93 -5.34 -6.19
C HIS A 26 7.79 -5.20 -7.72
N GLU A 27 8.70 -5.85 -8.46
CA GLU A 27 8.59 -6.04 -9.90
C GLU A 27 7.54 -7.12 -10.16
N GLY A 28 6.27 -6.73 -10.15
CA GLY A 28 5.19 -7.67 -10.44
C GLY A 28 3.83 -7.09 -10.14
N GLY A 29 3.33 -6.24 -11.05
CA GLY A 29 1.94 -5.77 -11.08
C GLY A 29 1.53 -4.94 -9.86
N HIS A 30 1.21 -3.66 -10.06
CA HIS A 30 0.57 -2.88 -9.00
C HIS A 30 -0.64 -3.65 -8.43
N PRO A 31 -0.73 -3.84 -7.10
CA PRO A 31 -1.90 -4.45 -6.48
C PRO A 31 -3.14 -3.72 -6.97
N ARG A 32 -4.16 -4.46 -7.40
CA ARG A 32 -5.40 -3.90 -7.95
C ARG A 32 -6.34 -3.32 -6.88
N GLY A 33 -5.78 -2.95 -5.73
CA GLY A 33 -6.49 -2.49 -4.54
C GLY A 33 -5.78 -1.32 -3.87
N PRO A 34 -6.45 -0.65 -2.92
CA PRO A 34 -5.82 0.38 -2.12
C PRO A 34 -4.60 -0.21 -1.37
N PRO A 35 -3.57 0.59 -1.08
CA PRO A 35 -2.46 0.14 -0.26
C PRO A 35 -2.96 -0.36 1.10
N SER A 36 -2.27 -1.33 1.69
CA SER A 36 -2.56 -1.77 3.06
C SER A 36 -2.43 -0.61 4.04
N SER A 37 -3.20 -0.65 5.12
CA SER A 37 -3.19 0.39 6.14
C SER A 37 -1.80 0.54 6.76
N LEU A 38 -1.06 -0.57 6.94
CA LEU A 38 0.33 -0.55 7.41
C LEU A 38 1.29 0.13 6.44
N ASN A 39 1.16 -0.13 5.14
CA ASN A 39 2.01 0.51 4.13
C ASN A 39 1.74 2.03 4.06
N LEU A 40 0.49 2.45 4.31
CA LEU A 40 0.18 3.87 4.50
C LEU A 40 0.89 4.47 5.72
N LEU A 41 0.92 3.77 6.87
CA LEU A 41 1.67 4.23 8.06
C LEU A 41 3.16 4.42 7.74
N LEU A 42 3.78 3.46 7.05
CA LEU A 42 5.18 3.52 6.65
C LEU A 42 5.44 4.67 5.66
N TRP A 43 4.57 4.86 4.68
CA TRP A 43 4.68 5.97 3.74
C TRP A 43 4.52 7.33 4.43
N LYS A 44 3.66 7.39 5.46
CA LYS A 44 3.35 8.59 6.24
C LYS A 44 4.15 8.71 7.54
N GLN A 45 5.25 7.97 7.68
CA GLN A 45 6.01 7.89 8.93
C GLN A 45 6.49 9.25 9.46
N GLN A 46 6.88 10.18 8.58
CA GLN A 46 7.33 11.52 8.97
C GLN A 46 6.15 12.38 9.45
N GLU A 47 5.00 12.28 8.77
CA GLU A 47 3.77 13.00 9.11
C GLU A 47 3.16 12.51 10.43
N LEU A 48 3.35 11.22 10.73
CA LEU A 48 2.96 10.58 11.98
C LEU A 48 4.03 10.68 13.08
N ALA A 49 5.20 11.26 12.77
CA ALA A 49 6.36 11.31 13.66
C ALA A 49 6.66 9.93 14.30
N LEU A 50 6.62 8.86 13.51
CA LEU A 50 6.93 7.51 13.99
C LEU A 50 8.39 7.42 14.43
N THR A 51 8.64 6.78 15.56
CA THR A 51 10.01 6.47 15.99
C THR A 51 10.60 5.37 15.12
N ALA A 52 11.93 5.26 15.06
CA ALA A 52 12.59 4.17 14.34
C ALA A 52 12.16 2.78 14.84
N GLU A 53 11.89 2.66 16.14
CA GLU A 53 11.38 1.41 16.74
C GLU A 53 9.94 1.11 16.29
N GLN A 54 9.06 2.11 16.25
CA GLN A 54 7.70 1.95 15.72
C GLN A 54 7.74 1.55 14.24
N VAL A 55 8.60 2.17 13.44
CA VAL A 55 8.77 1.83 12.01
C VAL A 55 9.19 0.37 11.85
N ALA A 56 10.22 -0.08 12.56
CA ALA A 56 10.69 -1.47 12.49
C ALA A 56 9.61 -2.49 12.87
N GLN A 57 8.78 -2.18 13.87
CA GLN A 57 7.67 -3.04 14.28
C GLN A 57 6.53 -3.06 13.24
N VAL A 58 6.21 -1.91 12.64
CA VAL A 58 5.21 -1.83 11.56
C VAL A 58 5.70 -2.57 10.31
N GLU A 59 6.99 -2.50 9.97
CA GLU A 59 7.59 -3.28 8.88
C GLU A 59 7.47 -4.79 9.14
N ALA A 60 7.72 -5.25 10.37
CA ALA A 60 7.55 -6.65 10.75
C ALA A 60 6.08 -7.11 10.62
N LEU A 61 5.13 -6.28 11.05
CA LEU A 61 3.69 -6.55 10.87
C LEU A 61 3.30 -6.59 9.39
N GLN A 62 3.84 -5.70 8.55
CA GLN A 62 3.60 -5.71 7.11
C GLN A 62 4.15 -6.98 6.46
N ALA A 63 5.35 -7.42 6.82
CA ALA A 63 5.93 -8.67 6.32
C ALA A 63 5.09 -9.89 6.73
N ALA A 64 4.59 -9.92 7.97
CA ALA A 64 3.70 -10.98 8.43
C ALA A 64 2.36 -10.98 7.68
N LEU A 65 1.78 -9.80 7.45
CA LEU A 65 0.56 -9.63 6.66
C LEU A 65 0.74 -10.12 5.21
N GLU A 66 1.88 -9.83 4.59
CA GLU A 66 2.22 -10.30 3.25
C GLU A 66 2.32 -11.82 3.20
N GLN A 67 3.01 -12.44 4.17
CA GLN A 67 3.10 -13.90 4.28
C GLN A 67 1.72 -14.55 4.49
N GLN A 68 0.88 -13.95 5.33
CA GLN A 68 -0.48 -14.42 5.55
C GLN A 68 -1.37 -14.30 4.30
N ASN A 69 -1.16 -13.25 3.50
CA ASN A 69 -1.95 -12.98 2.30
C ASN A 69 -1.44 -13.71 1.05
N ALA A 70 -0.20 -14.22 1.05
CA ALA A 70 0.39 -14.95 -0.08
C ALA A 70 -0.54 -16.01 -0.71
N PRO A 71 -1.15 -16.96 0.04
CA PRO A 71 -2.03 -17.95 -0.56
C PRO A 71 -3.31 -17.37 -1.17
N ILE A 72 -3.79 -16.22 -0.67
CA ILE A 72 -4.97 -15.53 -1.24
C ILE A 72 -4.57 -14.83 -2.54
N GLN A 73 -3.38 -14.26 -2.59
CA GLN A 73 -2.84 -13.65 -3.82
C GLN A 73 -2.64 -14.70 -4.91
N GLU A 74 -2.15 -15.89 -4.58
CA GLU A 74 -2.04 -17.01 -5.52
C GLU A 74 -3.40 -17.42 -6.09
N GLN A 75 -4.44 -17.49 -5.25
CA GLN A 75 -5.81 -17.77 -5.70
C GLN A 75 -6.35 -16.68 -6.63
N LEU A 76 -6.11 -15.40 -6.30
CA LEU A 76 -6.49 -14.28 -7.16
C LEU A 76 -5.76 -14.29 -8.50
N GLU A 77 -4.50 -14.71 -8.53
CA GLU A 77 -3.73 -14.85 -9.76
C GLU A 77 -4.22 -16.03 -10.61
N ALA A 78 -4.59 -17.15 -9.98
CA ALA A 78 -5.18 -18.30 -10.69
C ALA A 78 -6.53 -17.96 -11.34
N LEU A 79 -7.29 -17.02 -10.76
CA LEU A 79 -8.54 -16.50 -11.30
C LEU A 79 -8.35 -15.38 -12.34
N ARG A 80 -7.10 -14.97 -12.62
CA ARG A 80 -6.82 -13.92 -13.59
C ARG A 80 -7.15 -14.43 -15.00
N PRO A 81 -7.99 -13.73 -15.78
CA PRO A 81 -8.27 -14.12 -17.15
C PRO A 81 -6.99 -14.06 -17.99
N PRO A 82 -6.79 -14.99 -18.94
CA PRO A 82 -5.61 -15.02 -19.79
C PRO A 82 -5.47 -13.70 -20.54
N ARG A 83 -4.25 -13.17 -20.59
CA ARG A 83 -3.97 -11.96 -21.38
C ARG A 83 -4.26 -12.29 -22.86
N PRO A 84 -5.09 -11.51 -23.56
CA PRO A 84 -5.36 -11.77 -24.97
C PRO A 84 -4.05 -11.73 -25.78
N PRO A 85 -3.84 -12.66 -26.73
CA PRO A 85 -2.67 -12.64 -27.58
C PRO A 85 -2.68 -11.40 -28.48
N GLY A 86 -1.60 -10.62 -28.46
CA GLY A 86 -1.45 -9.42 -29.28
C GLY A 86 -0.71 -8.28 -28.57
N PRO A 87 -0.39 -7.19 -29.29
CA PRO A 87 0.11 -5.97 -28.67
C PRO A 87 -0.92 -5.45 -27.65
N PRO A 88 -0.48 -4.77 -26.58
CA PRO A 88 -1.40 -4.18 -25.61
C PRO A 88 -2.41 -3.29 -26.35
N PRO A 89 -3.69 -3.30 -25.95
CA PRO A 89 -4.71 -2.54 -26.65
C PRO A 89 -4.29 -1.07 -26.72
N SER A 90 -4.44 -0.48 -27.90
CA SER A 90 -4.20 0.94 -28.13
C SER A 90 -5.11 1.78 -27.23
N ASP A 91 -4.77 3.04 -26.97
CA ASP A 91 -5.60 3.91 -26.13
C ASP A 91 -7.03 4.05 -26.67
N ALA A 92 -7.20 3.99 -28.00
CA ALA A 92 -8.51 3.98 -28.66
C ALA A 92 -9.32 2.70 -28.40
N GLU A 93 -8.68 1.53 -28.31
CA GLU A 93 -9.33 0.25 -27.98
C GLU A 93 -9.67 0.15 -26.50
N ARG A 94 -8.85 0.73 -25.62
CA ARG A 94 -9.13 0.82 -24.18
C ARG A 94 -10.33 1.70 -23.85
N MET A 95 -10.71 2.60 -24.76
CA MET A 95 -11.87 3.48 -24.62
C MET A 95 -13.19 2.86 -25.15
N LYS A 96 -13.17 1.66 -25.75
CA LYS A 96 -14.38 0.97 -26.23
C LYS A 96 -15.21 0.38 -25.07
N GLY A 97 -15.78 1.26 -24.24
CA GLY A 97 -16.80 0.93 -23.23
C GLY A 97 -16.40 -0.14 -22.20
N PRO A 98 -17.24 -0.40 -21.20
CA PRO A 98 -17.06 -1.56 -20.35
C PRO A 98 -17.22 -2.83 -21.20
N PRO A 99 -16.43 -3.90 -20.94
CA PRO A 99 -16.77 -5.21 -21.49
C PRO A 99 -18.21 -5.54 -21.06
N PRO A 100 -19.00 -6.19 -21.94
CA PRO A 100 -20.38 -6.52 -21.62
C PRO A 100 -20.46 -7.27 -20.30
N ASP A 101 -21.52 -7.03 -19.53
CA ASP A 101 -21.78 -7.73 -18.26
C ASP A 101 -22.16 -9.20 -18.55
N THR A 102 -21.17 -10.01 -18.88
CA THR A 102 -21.35 -11.42 -19.19
C THR A 102 -21.59 -12.22 -17.91
N GLU A 103 -22.28 -13.36 -18.04
CA GLU A 103 -22.46 -14.30 -16.94
C GLU A 103 -21.11 -14.77 -16.37
N GLU A 104 -20.10 -14.94 -17.24
CA GLU A 104 -18.73 -15.27 -16.86
C GLU A 104 -18.10 -14.20 -15.94
N MET A 105 -18.27 -12.91 -16.26
CA MET A 105 -17.78 -11.80 -15.43
C MET A 105 -18.51 -11.73 -14.09
N ARG A 106 -19.81 -12.05 -14.06
CA ARG A 106 -20.59 -12.13 -12.81
C ARG A 106 -20.13 -13.29 -11.93
N ALA A 107 -19.93 -14.47 -12.51
CA ALA A 107 -19.41 -15.65 -11.82
C ALA A 107 -18.00 -15.40 -11.27
N LEU A 108 -17.12 -14.78 -12.06
CA LEU A 108 -15.78 -14.40 -11.61
C LEU A 108 -15.84 -13.44 -10.42
N ARG A 109 -16.72 -12.42 -10.46
CA ARG A 109 -16.91 -11.49 -9.33
C ARG A 109 -17.35 -12.21 -8.06
N GLN A 110 -18.29 -13.16 -8.16
CA GLN A 110 -18.73 -13.97 -7.02
C GLN A 110 -17.61 -14.83 -6.42
N GLN A 111 -16.67 -15.30 -7.25
CA GLN A 111 -15.52 -16.09 -6.79
C GLN A 111 -14.45 -15.23 -6.10
N VAL A 112 -14.18 -14.03 -6.61
CA VAL A 112 -13.12 -13.16 -6.05
C VAL A 112 -13.57 -12.32 -4.86
N GLU A 113 -14.87 -12.03 -4.72
CA GLU A 113 -15.43 -11.22 -3.63
C GLU A 113 -15.04 -11.72 -2.24
N PRO A 114 -15.17 -13.01 -1.88
CA PRO A 114 -14.74 -13.50 -0.58
C PRO A 114 -13.22 -13.37 -0.35
N LEU A 115 -12.41 -13.50 -1.40
CA LEU A 115 -10.94 -13.34 -1.31
C LEU A 115 -10.56 -11.90 -0.96
N PHE A 116 -11.21 -10.92 -1.59
CA PHE A 116 -11.00 -9.50 -1.25
C PHE A 116 -11.50 -9.16 0.15
N THR A 117 -12.63 -9.75 0.58
CA THR A 117 -13.13 -9.61 1.95
C THR A 117 -12.13 -10.15 2.96
N GLN A 118 -11.50 -11.30 2.67
CA GLN A 118 -10.46 -11.86 3.54
C GLN A 118 -9.19 -11.00 3.60
N LEU A 119 -8.71 -10.49 2.45
CA LEU A 119 -7.57 -9.55 2.43
C LEU A 119 -7.84 -8.30 3.28
N ARG A 120 -9.07 -7.76 3.22
CA ARG A 120 -9.47 -6.61 4.03
C ARG A 120 -9.50 -6.94 5.52
N ALA A 121 -10.06 -8.09 5.88
CA ALA A 121 -10.10 -8.53 7.28
C ALA A 121 -8.67 -8.72 7.85
N ASN A 122 -7.75 -9.27 7.04
CA ASN A 122 -6.34 -9.40 7.43
C ASN A 122 -5.67 -8.03 7.61
N ASP A 123 -5.91 -7.07 6.71
CA ASP A 123 -5.40 -5.69 6.84
C ASP A 123 -5.93 -4.99 8.10
N GLU A 124 -7.22 -5.12 8.39
CA GLU A 124 -7.85 -4.54 9.58
C GLU A 124 -7.28 -5.13 10.87
N ALA A 125 -7.07 -6.46 10.92
CA ALA A 125 -6.44 -7.11 12.06
C ALA A 125 -4.98 -6.67 12.25
N ALA A 126 -4.20 -6.59 11.17
CA ALA A 126 -2.82 -6.15 11.22
C ALA A 126 -2.69 -4.68 11.65
N TYR A 127 -3.61 -3.83 11.18
CA TYR A 127 -3.69 -2.44 11.61
C TYR A 127 -4.06 -2.31 13.09
N ALA A 128 -4.99 -3.12 13.60
CA ALA A 128 -5.34 -3.12 15.02
C ALA A 128 -4.14 -3.48 15.92
N GLU A 129 -3.24 -4.36 15.46
CA GLU A 129 -1.97 -4.63 16.14
C GLU A 129 -1.01 -3.44 16.08
N ALA A 130 -0.88 -2.80 14.92
CA ALA A 130 -0.04 -1.61 14.77
C ALA A 130 -0.53 -0.42 15.61
N GLU A 131 -1.84 -0.23 15.76
CA GLU A 131 -2.40 0.84 16.60
C GLU A 131 -1.91 0.75 18.06
N LYS A 132 -1.65 -0.45 18.58
CA LYS A 132 -1.13 -0.64 19.95
C LYS A 132 0.26 -0.02 20.14
N LEU A 133 1.00 0.19 19.06
CA LEU A 133 2.34 0.78 19.05
C LEU A 133 2.31 2.30 18.99
N LEU A 134 1.17 2.88 18.58
CA LEU A 134 1.01 4.30 18.36
C LEU A 134 0.58 5.01 19.64
N SER A 135 1.03 6.25 19.82
CA SER A 135 0.44 7.16 20.81
C SER A 135 -0.99 7.54 20.40
N ASP A 136 -1.79 8.07 21.32
CA ASP A 136 -3.18 8.43 21.01
C ASP A 136 -3.28 9.53 19.94
N SER A 137 -2.33 10.48 19.92
CA SER A 137 -2.26 11.49 18.86
C SER A 137 -1.89 10.88 17.50
N GLN A 138 -0.97 9.91 17.48
CA GLN A 138 -0.61 9.17 16.28
C GLN A 138 -1.77 8.33 15.75
N LYS A 139 -2.51 7.63 16.63
CA LYS A 139 -3.71 6.86 16.27
C LYS A 139 -4.75 7.75 15.60
N ALA A 140 -5.10 8.88 16.23
CA ALA A 140 -6.09 9.80 15.67
C ALA A 140 -5.70 10.29 14.27
N ARG A 141 -4.42 10.66 14.09
CA ARG A 141 -3.92 11.11 12.78
C ARG A 141 -3.87 9.97 11.75
N ALA A 142 -3.46 8.77 12.16
CA ALA A 142 -3.43 7.59 11.31
C ALA A 142 -4.83 7.23 10.79
N GLN A 143 -5.83 7.22 11.67
CA GLN A 143 -7.23 6.94 11.31
C GLN A 143 -7.77 7.96 10.30
N GLU A 144 -7.46 9.25 10.49
CA GLU A 144 -7.85 10.31 9.55
C GLU A 144 -7.21 10.09 8.17
N LEU A 145 -5.91 9.79 8.12
CA LEU A 145 -5.19 9.53 6.87
C LEU A 145 -5.73 8.30 6.14
N ILE A 146 -6.03 7.23 6.87
CA ILE A 146 -6.62 6.00 6.30
C ILE A 146 -8.02 6.29 5.73
N ALA A 147 -8.85 7.01 6.48
CA ALA A 147 -10.18 7.40 6.01
C ALA A 147 -10.10 8.26 4.75
N GLN A 148 -9.18 9.23 4.71
CA GLN A 148 -8.96 10.10 3.55
C GLN A 148 -8.51 9.31 2.32
N GLU A 149 -7.56 8.38 2.45
CA GLU A 149 -7.09 7.57 1.32
C GLU A 149 -8.21 6.67 0.78
N ARG A 150 -9.01 6.07 1.68
CA ARG A 150 -10.18 5.26 1.30
C ARG A 150 -11.21 6.07 0.53
N GLU A 151 -11.52 7.28 1.00
CA GLU A 151 -12.46 8.18 0.33
C GLU A 151 -11.92 8.62 -1.04
N GLN A 152 -10.64 9.02 -1.13
CA GLN A 152 -10.03 9.38 -2.41
C GLN A 152 -10.08 8.22 -3.41
N HIS A 153 -9.78 7.01 -2.95
CA HIS A 153 -9.87 5.82 -3.78
C HIS A 153 -11.31 5.58 -4.28
N GLN A 154 -12.32 5.68 -3.40
CA GLN A 154 -13.74 5.58 -3.78
C GLN A 154 -14.14 6.63 -4.82
N ARG A 155 -13.78 7.90 -4.60
CA ARG A 155 -14.05 8.99 -5.55
C ARG A 155 -13.40 8.75 -6.90
N ARG A 156 -12.16 8.23 -6.95
CA ARG A 156 -11.50 7.86 -8.21
C ARG A 156 -12.25 6.75 -8.95
N HIS A 157 -12.73 5.72 -8.25
CA HIS A 157 -13.54 4.65 -8.83
C HIS A 157 -14.90 5.14 -9.33
N GLU A 158 -15.56 6.03 -8.59
CA GLU A 158 -16.82 6.65 -9.01
C GLU A 158 -16.64 7.54 -10.24
N ALA A 159 -15.62 8.40 -10.25
CA ALA A 159 -15.30 9.23 -11.40
C ALA A 159 -15.01 8.37 -12.64
N MET A 160 -14.29 7.26 -12.48
CA MET A 160 -14.07 6.31 -13.57
C MET A 160 -15.38 5.69 -14.06
N ARG A 161 -16.26 5.23 -13.16
CA ARG A 161 -17.58 4.68 -13.51
C ARG A 161 -18.44 5.70 -14.26
N GLN A 162 -18.50 6.94 -13.81
CA GLN A 162 -19.26 8.01 -14.47
C GLN A 162 -18.71 8.33 -15.87
N ARG A 163 -17.38 8.41 -16.03
CA ARG A 163 -16.77 8.60 -17.35
C ARG A 163 -17.13 7.49 -18.32
N MET A 164 -17.21 6.25 -17.84
CA MET A 164 -17.62 5.12 -18.66
C MET A 164 -19.11 5.18 -19.05
N GLN A 165 -19.99 5.64 -18.16
CA GLN A 165 -21.42 5.79 -18.45
C GLN A 165 -21.70 6.91 -19.47
N ASN A 166 -20.94 8.00 -19.43
CA ASN A 166 -21.15 9.15 -20.31
C ASN A 166 -20.57 8.97 -21.73
N ASN A 167 -19.78 7.91 -21.96
CA ASN A 167 -19.18 7.57 -23.25
C ASN A 167 -19.95 6.46 -24.00
N LEU A 168 -21.15 6.08 -23.52
CA LEU A 168 -22.12 5.18 -24.15
C LEU A 168 -23.21 5.99 -24.85
#